data_AF-A0A3R7LKC6-F1
#
_entry.id   AF-A0A3R7LKC6-F1
#
_cell.length_a   1.000
_cell.length_b   1.000
_cell.length_c   1.000
_cell.angle_alpha   90.00
_cell.angle_beta   90.00
_cell.angle_gamma   90.00
#
_symmetry.space_group_name_H-M   'P 1'
#
loop_
_entity.id
_entity.type
_entity.pdbx_description
1 polymer ?
#
loop_
_entity_poly.entity_id
_entity_poly.type
_entity_poly.pdbx_seq_one_letter_code
_entity_poly.pdbx_strand_id
1 'polypeptide(L)'
;TCIVDLEEKPVKSGGDAESLLQDALKASPNAEEAVLLQLVVKQIKRPSSTTTDVSLSAMQLLFVKERGDYLAALHDKDAKLLPVPLFKDAVGGNSCTLVVAAVSGGDAVGETNILKNVLRLRKVKNSPSRSGNLTRFVEFTKEQERKCVAALALTRSAAEKARYKRIIRKMIVVLADAQELMAKPEGANAKMYPVPCISNGKVYKRGQI
;
A
#
# COMPACT_ATOMS: atom_id res chain seq x y z
N THR A 1 -0.31 -1.59 1.20
CA THR A 1 -1.27 -2.35 2.03
C THR A 1 -2.47 -2.79 1.19
N CYS A 2 -3.22 -3.84 1.59
CA CYS A 2 -4.47 -4.25 0.94
C CYS A 2 -5.58 -4.51 1.98
N ILE A 3 -6.82 -4.32 1.55
CA ILE A 3 -8.00 -4.87 2.21
C ILE A 3 -8.20 -6.27 1.63
N VAL A 4 -8.34 -7.28 2.49
CA VAL A 4 -8.56 -8.67 2.04
C VAL A 4 -10.03 -8.83 1.67
N ASP A 5 -10.32 -9.64 0.66
CA ASP A 5 -11.68 -9.96 0.19
C ASP A 5 -12.45 -8.76 -0.41
N LEU A 6 -11.72 -7.76 -0.92
CA LEU A 6 -12.32 -6.69 -1.71
C LEU A 6 -12.61 -7.21 -3.13
N GLU A 7 -13.76 -6.82 -3.70
CA GLU A 7 -14.07 -7.10 -5.11
C GLU A 7 -13.10 -6.32 -6.02
N GLU A 8 -12.34 -7.04 -6.84
CA GLU A 8 -11.46 -6.44 -7.84
C GLU A 8 -12.20 -6.23 -9.16
N LYS A 9 -12.29 -4.97 -9.61
CA LYS A 9 -12.89 -4.62 -10.91
C LYS A 9 -11.80 -4.30 -11.92
N PRO A 10 -11.78 -4.92 -13.11
CA PRO A 10 -10.82 -4.59 -14.15
C PRO A 10 -11.09 -3.19 -14.70
N VAL A 11 -10.06 -2.35 -14.72
CA VAL A 11 -10.09 -0.99 -15.27
C VAL A 11 -9.25 -0.99 -16.55
N LYS A 12 -9.86 -0.65 -17.68
CA LYS A 12 -9.19 -0.68 -19.00
C LYS A 12 -8.85 0.71 -19.51
N SER A 13 -9.55 1.73 -19.03
CA SER A 13 -9.36 3.12 -19.44
C SER A 13 -9.38 4.09 -18.25
N GLY A 14 -8.90 5.31 -18.46
CA GLY A 14 -9.04 6.39 -17.47
C GLY A 14 -10.49 6.75 -17.19
N GLY A 15 -11.37 6.68 -18.21
CA GLY A 15 -12.80 6.92 -18.05
C GLY A 15 -13.48 5.87 -17.17
N ASP A 16 -13.05 4.61 -17.26
CA ASP A 16 -13.56 3.54 -16.38
C ASP A 16 -13.20 3.84 -14.91
N ALA A 17 -11.96 4.28 -14.68
CA ALA A 17 -11.49 4.64 -13.33
C ALA A 17 -12.27 5.84 -12.77
N GLU A 18 -12.51 6.85 -13.60
CA GLU A 18 -13.27 8.04 -13.22
C GLU A 18 -14.73 7.69 -12.89
N SER A 19 -15.39 6.87 -13.71
CA SER A 19 -16.77 6.42 -13.43
C SER A 19 -16.86 5.66 -12.11
N LEU A 20 -15.94 4.72 -11.86
CA LEU A 20 -15.90 3.97 -10.61
C LEU A 20 -15.69 4.89 -9.40
N LEU A 21 -14.86 5.93 -9.53
CA LEU A 21 -14.67 6.92 -8.48
C LEU A 21 -15.94 7.75 -8.25
N GLN A 22 -16.57 8.24 -9.32
CA GLN A 22 -17.80 9.03 -9.23
C GLN A 22 -18.93 8.21 -8.59
N ASP A 23 -19.06 6.94 -8.94
CA ASP A 23 -20.06 6.05 -8.37
C ASP A 23 -19.78 5.77 -6.88
N ALA A 24 -18.51 5.58 -6.50
CA ALA A 24 -18.11 5.43 -5.10
C ALA A 24 -18.39 6.69 -4.27
N LEU A 25 -18.11 7.87 -4.83
CA LEU A 25 -18.39 9.15 -4.17
C LEU A 25 -19.90 9.40 -4.02
N LYS A 26 -20.71 9.01 -5.00
CA LYS A 26 -22.19 9.10 -4.90
C LYS A 26 -22.76 8.12 -3.88
N ALA A 27 -22.17 6.93 -3.76
CA ALA A 27 -22.59 5.89 -2.81
C ALA A 27 -22.24 6.23 -1.36
N SER A 28 -21.33 7.19 -1.13
CA SER A 28 -20.98 7.71 0.19
C SER A 28 -21.44 9.17 0.32
N PRO A 29 -22.76 9.42 0.46
CA PRO A 29 -23.30 10.78 0.54
C PRO A 29 -22.96 11.48 1.86
N ASN A 30 -22.54 10.73 2.87
CA ASN A 30 -22.20 11.26 4.18
C ASN A 30 -20.82 11.96 4.11
N ALA A 31 -20.80 13.27 4.40
CA ALA A 31 -19.57 14.05 4.41
C ALA A 31 -18.54 13.55 5.44
N GLU A 32 -18.95 12.80 6.46
CA GLU A 32 -18.05 12.25 7.47
C GLU A 32 -17.33 10.97 7.03
N GLU A 33 -17.77 10.34 5.94
CA GLU A 33 -17.16 9.11 5.44
C GLU A 33 -15.96 9.42 4.52
N ALA A 34 -14.90 8.65 4.69
CA ALA A 34 -13.74 8.72 3.82
C ALA A 34 -13.86 7.68 2.70
N VAL A 35 -13.65 8.12 1.46
CA VAL A 35 -13.64 7.22 0.28
C VAL A 35 -12.20 6.89 -0.08
N LEU A 36 -11.85 5.60 -0.04
CA LEU A 36 -10.54 5.10 -0.45
C LEU A 36 -10.68 4.34 -1.77
N LEU A 37 -9.99 4.82 -2.80
CA LEU A 37 -9.80 4.09 -4.05
C LEU A 37 -8.37 3.54 -4.12
N GLN A 38 -8.24 2.24 -4.36
CA GLN A 38 -6.95 1.58 -4.56
C GLN A 38 -6.87 1.01 -5.98
N LEU A 39 -5.86 1.45 -6.73
CA LEU A 39 -5.60 1.02 -8.09
C LEU A 39 -4.26 0.27 -8.11
N VAL A 40 -4.24 -0.88 -8.78
CA VAL A 40 -3.00 -1.59 -9.09
C VAL A 40 -2.82 -1.59 -10.60
N VAL A 41 -1.71 -1.05 -11.05
CA VAL A 41 -1.35 -0.95 -12.46
C VAL A 41 -0.27 -1.98 -12.75
N LYS A 42 -0.60 -2.95 -13.61
CA LYS A 42 0.33 -3.91 -14.18
C LYS A 42 0.74 -3.46 -15.57
N GLN A 43 2.02 -3.16 -15.75
CA GLN A 43 2.60 -2.80 -17.04
C GLN A 43 3.46 -3.94 -17.55
N ILE A 44 3.11 -4.47 -18.72
CA ILE A 44 3.90 -5.48 -19.43
C ILE A 44 4.68 -4.76 -20.52
N LYS A 45 6.01 -4.76 -20.42
CA LYS A 45 6.91 -4.15 -21.39
C LYS A 45 7.61 -5.26 -22.16
N ARG A 46 7.62 -5.16 -23.48
CA ARG A 46 8.31 -6.13 -24.37
C ARG A 46 9.41 -5.40 -25.13
N PRO A 47 10.57 -5.15 -24.49
CA PRO A 47 11.66 -4.41 -25.14
C PRO A 47 12.27 -5.16 -26.34
N SER A 48 12.11 -6.49 -26.43
CA SER A 48 12.40 -7.26 -27.63
C SER A 48 11.39 -8.41 -27.79
N SER A 49 11.46 -9.15 -28.91
CA SER A 49 10.65 -10.35 -29.14
C SER A 49 10.90 -11.48 -28.14
N THR A 50 12.04 -11.46 -27.45
CA THR A 50 12.49 -12.51 -26.51
C THR A 50 12.52 -12.06 -25.06
N THR A 51 12.34 -10.76 -24.80
CA THR A 51 12.39 -10.20 -23.45
C THR A 51 11.06 -9.55 -23.10
N THR A 52 10.49 -10.00 -21.99
CA THR A 52 9.30 -9.40 -21.37
C THR A 52 9.67 -9.01 -19.96
N ASP A 53 9.29 -7.81 -19.58
CA ASP A 53 9.53 -7.24 -18.26
C ASP A 53 8.23 -6.69 -17.72
N VAL A 54 8.00 -6.89 -16.42
CA VAL A 54 6.74 -6.52 -15.77
C VAL A 54 7.05 -5.47 -14.71
N SER A 55 6.25 -4.41 -14.69
CA SER A 55 6.29 -3.42 -13.62
C SER A 55 4.93 -3.34 -12.94
N LEU A 56 4.93 -3.38 -11.62
CA LEU A 56 3.75 -3.15 -10.79
C LEU A 56 3.85 -1.80 -10.11
N SER A 57 2.76 -1.04 -10.16
CA SER A 57 2.60 0.18 -9.39
C SER A 57 1.26 0.14 -8.67
N ALA A 58 1.19 0.76 -7.49
CA ALA A 58 -0.05 0.90 -6.76
C ALA A 58 -0.29 2.39 -6.48
N MET A 59 -1.53 2.80 -6.66
CA MET A 59 -1.99 4.15 -6.36
C MET A 59 -3.12 4.06 -5.34
N GLN A 60 -3.07 4.90 -4.31
CA GLN A 60 -4.13 5.03 -3.32
C GLN A 60 -4.60 6.49 -3.35
N LEU A 61 -5.89 6.68 -3.53
CA LEU A 61 -6.56 7.97 -3.50
C LEU A 61 -7.52 7.97 -2.32
N LEU A 62 -7.27 8.86 -1.37
CA LEU A 62 -8.14 9.06 -0.22
C LEU A 62 -8.86 10.39 -0.37
N PHE A 63 -10.18 10.34 -0.41
CA PHE A 63 -11.05 11.51 -0.43
C PHE A 63 -11.66 11.66 0.95
N VAL A 64 -11.52 12.86 1.49
CA VAL A 64 -12.04 13.25 2.80
C VAL A 64 -12.73 14.59 2.63
N LYS A 65 -13.99 14.68 3.03
CA LYS A 65 -14.78 15.91 2.97
C LYS A 65 -14.93 16.47 4.38
N GLU A 66 -14.71 17.77 4.57
CA GLU A 66 -14.99 18.53 5.82
C GLU A 66 -14.31 18.02 7.12
N ARG A 67 -13.52 16.94 7.06
CA ARG A 67 -12.85 16.28 8.19
C ARG A 67 -11.36 16.61 8.23
N GLY A 68 -11.04 17.85 8.62
CA GLY A 68 -9.65 18.28 8.80
C GLY A 68 -8.86 17.49 9.85
N ASP A 69 -9.57 16.81 10.76
CA ASP A 69 -9.04 15.90 11.79
C ASP A 69 -8.48 14.60 11.20
N TYR A 70 -8.97 14.11 10.06
CA TYR A 70 -8.38 12.95 9.37
C TYR A 70 -6.92 13.19 8.97
N LEU A 71 -6.59 14.42 8.56
CA LEU A 71 -5.21 14.78 8.22
C LEU A 71 -4.30 14.76 9.46
N ALA A 72 -4.80 15.22 10.61
CA ALA A 72 -4.10 15.11 11.88
C ALA A 72 -3.93 13.64 12.27
N ALA A 73 -5.00 12.85 12.19
CA ALA A 73 -4.99 11.44 12.52
C ALA A 73 -4.02 10.64 11.63
N LEU A 74 -3.91 10.97 10.34
CA LEU A 74 -2.93 10.36 9.42
C LEU A 74 -1.50 10.64 9.86
N HIS A 75 -1.21 11.87 10.28
CA HIS A 75 0.11 12.25 10.81
C HIS A 75 0.40 11.53 12.14
N ASP A 76 -0.56 11.55 13.05
CA ASP A 76 -0.42 11.05 14.42
C ASP A 76 -0.59 9.53 14.52
N LYS A 77 -0.98 8.88 13.41
CA LYS A 77 -1.28 7.45 13.31
C LYS A 77 -2.35 7.04 14.32
N ASP A 78 -3.42 7.83 14.41
CA ASP A 78 -4.53 7.58 15.31
C ASP A 78 -5.44 6.47 14.79
N ALA A 79 -5.30 5.28 15.37
CA ALA A 79 -6.09 4.10 15.03
C ALA A 79 -7.57 4.19 15.39
N LYS A 80 -8.00 5.20 16.17
CA LYS A 80 -9.41 5.41 16.50
C LYS A 80 -10.20 6.00 15.32
N LEU A 81 -9.54 6.83 14.51
CA LEU A 81 -10.18 7.56 13.42
C LEU A 81 -9.91 6.92 12.05
N LEU A 82 -8.78 6.24 11.87
CA LEU A 82 -8.48 5.57 10.61
C LEU A 82 -7.80 4.21 10.79
N PRO A 83 -7.98 3.28 9.84
CA PRO A 83 -7.24 2.03 9.82
C PRO A 83 -5.77 2.28 9.43
N VAL A 84 -4.94 2.64 10.41
CA VAL A 84 -3.51 2.99 10.26
C VAL A 84 -2.72 2.04 9.34
N PRO A 85 -2.93 0.70 9.39
CA PRO A 85 -2.22 -0.19 8.48
C PRO A 85 -2.41 0.13 6.99
N LEU A 86 -3.58 0.65 6.58
CA LEU A 86 -3.87 1.01 5.19
C LEU A 86 -2.97 2.14 4.67
N PHE A 87 -2.59 3.07 5.55
CA PHE A 87 -1.87 4.30 5.20
C PHE A 87 -0.40 4.30 5.62
N LYS A 88 0.09 3.19 6.19
CA LYS A 88 1.49 3.05 6.63
C LYS A 88 2.51 3.33 5.53
N ASP A 89 2.14 3.04 4.27
CA ASP A 89 3.01 3.21 3.10
C ASP A 89 2.96 4.67 2.61
N ALA A 90 1.84 5.38 2.85
CA ALA A 90 1.59 6.75 2.42
C ALA A 90 2.20 7.80 3.37
N VAL A 91 2.28 7.56 4.68
CA VAL A 91 2.81 8.53 5.66
C VAL A 91 4.02 7.96 6.39
N GLY A 92 5.21 8.43 6.01
CA GLY A 92 6.51 7.96 6.51
C GLY A 92 6.92 6.60 5.95
N GLY A 93 6.29 6.17 4.85
CA GLY A 93 6.44 4.86 4.25
C GLY A 93 7.19 4.86 2.92
N ASN A 94 6.89 3.87 2.09
CA ASN A 94 7.57 3.61 0.82
C ASN A 94 6.78 4.05 -0.43
N SER A 95 5.84 4.98 -0.27
CA SER A 95 5.05 5.57 -1.36
C SER A 95 5.48 7.00 -1.67
N CYS A 96 5.25 7.44 -2.91
CA CYS A 96 5.22 8.87 -3.24
C CYS A 96 3.84 9.40 -2.84
N THR A 97 3.80 10.39 -1.93
CA THR A 97 2.53 10.87 -1.37
C THR A 97 2.38 12.36 -1.58
N LEU A 98 1.19 12.75 -2.04
CA LEU A 98 0.77 14.11 -2.22
C LEU A 98 -0.50 14.33 -1.39
N VAL A 99 -0.57 15.48 -0.72
CA VAL A 99 -1.78 15.92 -0.02
C VAL A 99 -2.27 17.17 -0.73
N VAL A 100 -3.52 17.14 -1.18
CA VAL A 100 -4.20 18.27 -1.80
C VAL A 100 -5.31 18.71 -0.87
N ALA A 101 -5.34 20.01 -0.54
CA ALA A 101 -6.43 20.61 0.20
C ALA A 101 -7.13 21.65 -0.68
N ALA A 102 -8.44 21.52 -0.80
CA ALA A 102 -9.31 22.51 -1.43
C ALA A 102 -9.93 23.38 -0.33
N VAL A 103 -9.90 24.69 -0.53
CA VAL A 103 -10.49 25.70 0.36
C VAL A 103 -11.38 26.62 -0.46
N SER A 104 -12.52 27.04 0.10
CA SER A 104 -13.50 27.90 -0.59
C SER A 104 -13.50 29.34 -0.06
N GLY A 105 -12.92 29.58 1.11
CA GLY A 105 -12.98 30.84 1.85
C GLY A 105 -14.25 30.98 2.70
N GLY A 106 -15.11 29.96 2.74
CA GLY A 106 -16.41 30.01 3.43
C GLY A 106 -16.36 29.68 4.93
N ASP A 107 -15.34 28.93 5.37
CA ASP A 107 -15.10 28.58 6.78
C ASP A 107 -13.63 28.79 7.14
N ALA A 108 -13.30 30.02 7.54
CA ALA A 108 -11.91 30.39 7.86
C ALA A 108 -11.31 29.54 8.99
N VAL A 109 -12.11 29.08 9.96
CA VAL A 109 -11.62 28.30 11.11
C VAL A 109 -11.30 26.88 10.69
N GLY A 110 -12.23 26.20 10.02
CA GLY A 110 -12.03 24.85 9.50
C GLY A 110 -10.92 24.80 8.46
N GLU A 111 -10.87 25.75 7.53
CA GLU A 111 -9.83 25.84 6.50
C GLU A 111 -8.45 26.08 7.12
N THR A 112 -8.35 26.95 8.12
CA THR A 112 -7.09 27.15 8.86
C THR A 112 -6.62 25.86 9.53
N ASN A 113 -7.53 25.07 10.10
CA ASN A 113 -7.19 23.78 10.70
C ASN A 113 -6.70 22.77 9.64
N ILE A 114 -7.38 22.68 8.49
CA ILE A 114 -6.98 21.84 7.36
C ILE A 114 -5.56 22.22 6.91
N LEU A 115 -5.29 23.50 6.64
CA LEU A 115 -3.99 23.98 6.19
C LEU A 115 -2.88 23.71 7.20
N LYS A 116 -3.16 23.87 8.51
CA LYS A 116 -2.21 23.49 9.57
C LYS A 116 -1.84 22.01 9.52
N ASN A 117 -2.81 21.12 9.33
CA ASN A 117 -2.55 19.68 9.25
C ASN A 117 -1.84 19.27 7.96
N VAL A 118 -2.13 19.92 6.82
CA VAL A 118 -1.36 19.76 5.58
C VAL A 118 0.11 20.13 5.80
N LEU A 119 0.39 21.24 6.48
CA LEU A 119 1.77 21.66 6.80
C LEU A 119 2.50 20.65 7.69
N ARG A 120 1.80 19.96 8.59
CA ARG A 120 2.38 18.87 9.39
C ARG A 120 2.73 17.67 8.51
N LEU A 121 1.79 17.22 7.66
CA LEU A 121 2.01 16.12 6.73
C LEU A 121 3.15 16.41 5.74
N ARG A 122 3.29 17.66 5.27
CA ARG A 122 4.39 18.08 4.39
C ARG A 122 5.79 17.83 4.98
N LYS A 123 5.93 17.83 6.31
CA LYS A 123 7.22 17.59 6.99
C LYS A 123 7.59 16.10 7.03
N VAL A 124 6.65 15.21 6.75
CA VAL A 124 6.89 13.77 6.75
C VAL A 124 7.68 13.38 5.51
N LYS A 125 8.83 12.73 5.71
CA LYS A 125 9.65 12.21 4.61
C LYS A 125 9.29 10.75 4.33
N ASN A 126 8.86 10.49 3.10
CA ASN A 126 8.73 9.13 2.60
C ASN A 126 10.04 8.66 1.95
N SER A 127 10.21 7.35 1.87
CA SER A 127 11.31 6.68 1.19
C SER A 127 10.76 5.80 0.06
N PRO A 128 10.28 6.40 -1.04
CA PRO A 128 9.59 5.67 -2.08
C PRO A 128 10.45 4.55 -2.67
N SER A 129 9.80 3.45 -3.01
CA SER A 129 10.47 2.32 -3.65
C SER A 129 11.13 2.77 -4.96
N ARG A 130 12.40 2.39 -5.17
CA ARG A 130 13.19 2.84 -6.33
C ARG A 130 12.65 2.34 -7.67
N SER A 131 11.91 1.23 -7.67
CA SER A 131 11.34 0.64 -8.88
C SER A 131 10.22 -0.34 -8.56
N GLY A 132 9.19 -0.37 -9.40
CA GLY A 132 8.15 -1.42 -9.42
C GLY A 132 8.50 -2.60 -10.35
N ASN A 133 9.72 -2.64 -10.89
CA ASN A 133 10.19 -3.64 -11.83
C ASN A 133 10.36 -5.02 -11.17
N LEU A 134 9.71 -6.04 -11.71
CA LEU A 134 9.71 -7.38 -11.14
C LEU A 134 11.06 -8.09 -11.27
N THR A 135 11.78 -7.89 -12.38
CA THR A 135 13.11 -8.46 -12.58
C THR A 135 14.07 -8.01 -11.48
N ARG A 136 14.17 -6.69 -11.27
CA ARG A 136 14.98 -6.09 -10.20
C ARG A 136 14.50 -6.49 -8.81
N PHE A 137 13.18 -6.60 -8.61
CA PHE A 137 12.61 -7.07 -7.36
C PHE A 137 13.05 -8.49 -7.04
N VAL A 138 13.02 -9.41 -8.01
CA VAL A 138 13.42 -10.80 -7.83
C VAL A 138 14.92 -10.92 -7.55
N GLU A 139 15.76 -10.21 -8.29
CA GLU A 139 17.21 -10.17 -8.05
C GLU A 139 17.54 -9.68 -6.64
N PHE A 140 16.97 -8.53 -6.25
CA PHE A 140 17.17 -7.96 -4.93
C PHE A 140 16.67 -8.89 -3.83
N THR A 141 15.48 -9.45 -3.97
CA THR A 141 14.85 -10.26 -2.93
C THR A 141 15.59 -11.60 -2.74
N LYS A 142 16.09 -12.22 -3.82
CA LYS A 142 16.96 -13.41 -3.72
C LYS A 142 18.26 -13.11 -2.97
N GLU A 143 18.86 -11.96 -3.21
CA GLU A 143 20.06 -11.55 -2.49
C GLU A 143 19.78 -11.30 -1.00
N GLN A 144 18.66 -10.67 -0.68
CA GLN A 144 18.24 -10.47 0.72
C GLN A 144 17.88 -11.78 1.42
N GLU A 145 17.25 -12.72 0.71
CA GLU A 145 16.96 -14.06 1.22
C GLU A 145 18.25 -14.78 1.64
N ARG A 146 19.27 -14.80 0.76
CA ARG A 146 20.60 -15.38 1.06
C ARG A 146 21.22 -14.77 2.31
N LYS A 147 21.19 -13.44 2.43
CA LYS A 147 21.69 -12.72 3.62
C LYS A 147 20.92 -13.10 4.88
N CYS A 148 19.60 -13.22 4.81
CA CYS A 148 18.77 -13.62 5.94
C CYS A 148 19.04 -15.08 6.36
N VAL A 149 19.24 -15.98 5.40
CA VAL A 149 19.60 -17.39 5.66
C VAL A 149 20.97 -17.47 6.35
N ALA A 150 21.97 -16.73 5.85
CA ALA A 150 23.29 -16.66 6.49
C ALA A 150 23.18 -16.09 7.92
N ALA A 151 22.45 -14.99 8.12
CA ALA A 151 22.23 -14.40 9.44
C ALA A 151 21.50 -15.36 10.40
N LEU A 152 20.52 -16.12 9.91
CA LEU A 152 19.81 -17.13 10.70
C LEU A 152 20.75 -18.25 11.19
N ALA A 153 21.72 -18.67 10.37
CA ALA A 153 22.70 -19.69 10.73
C ALA A 153 23.68 -19.19 11.80
N LEU A 154 24.07 -17.91 11.75
CA LEU A 154 25.02 -17.29 12.68
C LEU A 154 24.37 -16.85 14.01
N THR A 155 23.07 -16.55 13.99
CA THR A 155 22.34 -16.05 15.15
C THR A 155 22.24 -17.11 16.25
N ARG A 156 22.50 -16.72 17.51
CA ARG A 156 22.33 -17.61 18.68
C ARG A 156 21.01 -17.40 19.43
N SER A 157 20.41 -16.21 19.31
CA SER A 157 19.14 -15.86 19.96
C SER A 157 17.93 -16.57 19.35
N ALA A 158 17.12 -17.22 20.18
CA ALA A 158 15.89 -17.89 19.74
C ALA A 158 14.85 -16.90 19.15
N ALA A 159 14.74 -15.70 19.74
CA ALA A 159 13.82 -14.67 19.27
C ALA A 159 14.21 -14.15 17.88
N GLU A 160 15.50 -13.92 17.65
CA GLU A 160 16.02 -13.49 16.36
C GLU A 160 15.92 -14.61 15.31
N LYS A 161 16.20 -15.86 15.68
CA LYS A 161 15.95 -17.02 14.79
C LYS A 161 14.49 -17.09 14.36
N ALA A 162 13.54 -16.90 15.27
CA ALA A 162 12.11 -16.89 14.94
C ALA A 162 11.74 -15.71 14.03
N ARG A 163 12.37 -14.55 14.22
CA ARG A 163 12.20 -13.37 13.34
C ARG A 163 12.72 -13.67 11.93
N TYR A 164 13.96 -14.14 11.77
CA TYR A 164 14.52 -14.47 10.45
C TYR A 164 13.72 -15.56 9.74
N LYS A 165 13.32 -16.62 10.44
CA LYS A 165 12.44 -17.66 9.85
C LYS A 165 11.13 -17.08 9.29
N ARG A 166 10.50 -16.13 10.00
CA ARG A 166 9.29 -15.45 9.51
C ARG A 166 9.57 -14.59 8.29
N ILE A 167 10.70 -13.88 8.25
CA ILE A 167 11.08 -13.03 7.11
C ILE A 167 11.35 -13.90 5.87
N ILE A 168 12.15 -14.95 6.02
CA ILE A 168 12.51 -15.87 4.93
C ILE A 168 11.26 -16.53 4.34
N ARG A 169 10.35 -17.05 5.19
CA ARG A 169 9.10 -17.65 4.73
C ARG A 169 8.27 -16.69 3.86
N LYS A 170 8.23 -15.40 4.23
CA LYS A 170 7.53 -14.38 3.44
C LYS A 170 8.24 -14.11 2.13
N MET A 171 9.56 -13.97 2.15
CA MET A 171 10.35 -13.74 0.93
C MET A 171 10.16 -14.87 -0.08
N ILE A 172 10.18 -16.13 0.35
CA ILE A 172 9.95 -17.29 -0.52
C ILE A 172 8.60 -17.23 -1.22
N VAL A 173 7.52 -16.94 -0.47
CA VAL A 173 6.17 -16.83 -1.04
C VAL A 173 6.10 -15.69 -2.05
N VAL A 174 6.57 -14.50 -1.68
CA VAL A 174 6.50 -13.32 -2.57
C VAL A 174 7.39 -13.50 -3.81
N LEU A 175 8.53 -14.19 -3.69
CA LEU A 175 9.39 -14.54 -4.82
C LEU A 175 8.70 -15.49 -5.79
N ALA A 176 8.05 -16.54 -5.28
CA ALA A 176 7.33 -17.49 -6.12
C ALA A 176 6.22 -16.80 -6.92
N ASP A 177 5.41 -15.97 -6.25
CA ASP A 177 4.32 -15.23 -6.88
C ASP A 177 4.84 -14.22 -7.92
N ALA A 178 5.98 -13.55 -7.64
CA ALA A 178 6.61 -12.64 -8.60
C ALA A 178 7.18 -13.39 -9.83
N GLN A 179 7.76 -14.58 -9.63
CA GLN A 179 8.25 -15.42 -10.72
C GLN A 179 7.11 -15.96 -11.58
N GLU A 180 5.99 -16.38 -10.96
CA GLU A 180 4.78 -16.78 -11.69
C GLU A 180 4.25 -15.62 -12.54
N LEU A 181 4.16 -14.42 -11.97
CA LEU A 181 3.69 -13.24 -12.69
C LEU A 181 4.61 -12.86 -13.87
N MET A 182 5.93 -13.05 -13.76
CA MET A 182 6.83 -12.85 -14.89
C MET A 182 6.70 -13.94 -15.95
N ALA A 183 6.42 -15.18 -15.57
CA ALA A 183 6.27 -16.30 -16.50
C ALA A 183 4.94 -16.24 -17.28
N LYS A 184 3.89 -15.69 -16.66
CA LYS A 184 2.54 -15.57 -17.25
C LYS A 184 2.01 -14.13 -17.09
N PRO A 185 2.65 -13.12 -17.72
CA PRO A 185 2.36 -11.73 -17.43
C PRO A 185 0.93 -11.31 -17.80
N GLU A 186 0.33 -11.93 -18.82
CA GLU A 186 -1.04 -11.66 -19.24
C GLU A 186 -2.08 -12.37 -18.36
N GLY A 187 -1.81 -13.62 -17.96
CA GLY A 187 -2.77 -14.50 -17.29
C GLY A 187 -2.74 -14.48 -15.76
N ALA A 188 -1.62 -14.05 -15.15
CA ALA A 188 -1.49 -13.97 -13.71
C ALA A 188 -1.86 -12.58 -13.17
N ASN A 189 -2.56 -12.56 -12.03
CA ASN A 189 -2.87 -11.34 -11.29
C ASN A 189 -1.82 -11.07 -10.22
N ALA A 190 -1.59 -9.80 -9.91
CA ALA A 190 -0.70 -9.42 -8.82
C ALA A 190 -1.30 -9.88 -7.48
N LYS A 191 -0.52 -10.59 -6.68
CA LYS A 191 -0.97 -11.04 -5.35
C LYS A 191 -0.83 -9.91 -4.33
N MET A 192 -1.90 -9.70 -3.57
CA MET A 192 -1.93 -8.80 -2.42
C MET A 192 -1.60 -9.59 -1.15
N TYR A 193 -0.81 -8.99 -0.25
CA TYR A 193 -0.44 -9.64 1.01
C TYR A 193 -0.93 -8.83 2.21
N PRO A 194 -1.55 -9.48 3.21
CA PRO A 194 -2.00 -8.79 4.41
C PRO A 194 -0.80 -8.23 5.17
N VAL A 195 -0.97 -7.02 5.70
CA VAL A 195 0.00 -6.47 6.64
C VAL A 195 -0.19 -7.18 7.97
N PRO A 196 0.85 -7.79 8.57
CA PRO A 196 0.73 -8.35 9.90
C PRO A 196 0.43 -7.22 10.88
N CYS A 197 -0.76 -7.21 11.45
CA CYS A 197 -1.06 -6.39 12.60
C CYS A 197 -0.22 -6.92 13.77
N ILE A 198 0.69 -6.11 14.30
CA ILE A 198 1.26 -6.38 15.62
C ILE A 198 0.24 -5.83 16.61
N SER A 199 -0.84 -6.60 16.85
CA SER A 199 -1.64 -6.40 18.05
C SER A 199 -0.86 -6.97 19.22
N ASN A 200 -0.68 -6.18 20.27
CA ASN A 200 -0.17 -6.68 21.54
C ASN A 200 -1.04 -7.87 21.99
N GLY A 201 -0.49 -9.08 21.87
CA GLY A 201 -0.90 -10.25 22.65
C GLY A 201 -2.06 -11.12 22.14
N LYS A 202 -2.68 -10.90 20.97
CA LYS A 202 -3.73 -11.82 20.46
C LYS A 202 -3.57 -12.15 18.99
N VAL A 203 -3.13 -13.38 18.73
CA VAL A 203 -3.13 -14.01 17.40
C VAL A 203 -4.56 -14.47 17.10
N TYR A 204 -5.28 -13.73 16.26
CA TYR A 204 -6.52 -14.26 15.68
C TYR A 204 -6.17 -15.17 14.50
N LYS A 205 -6.61 -16.43 14.59
CA LYS A 205 -6.57 -17.37 13.46
C LYS A 205 -7.69 -17.00 12.47
N ARG A 206 -7.41 -17.19 11.17
CA ARG A 206 -8.35 -17.04 10.05
C ARG A 206 -9.70 -17.71 10.36
N GLY A 207 -10.80 -17.04 10.04
CA GLY A 207 -12.11 -17.68 9.86
C GLY A 207 -13.25 -17.28 10.80
N GLN A 208 -13.26 -16.07 11.37
CA GLN A 208 -14.47 -15.51 11.99
C GLN A 208 -14.60 -14.03 11.63
N ILE A 209 -15.33 -13.78 10.55
CA ILE A 209 -16.34 -12.72 10.45
C ILE A 209 -17.56 -13.40 9.83
#